data_AF-A0A7V9TXP4-F1
#
_entry.id   AF-A0A7V9TXP4-F1
#
_cell.length_a   1.000
_cell.length_b   1.000
_cell.length_c   1.000
_cell.angle_alpha   90.00
_cell.angle_beta   90.00
_cell.angle_gamma   90.00
#
_symmetry.space_group_name_H-M   'P 1'
#
loop_
_entity.id
_entity.type
_entity.pdbx_description
1 polymer ?
#
loop_
_entity_poly.entity_id
_entity_poly.type
_entity_poly.pdbx_seq_one_letter_code
_entity_poly.pdbx_strand_id
1 'polypeptide(L)'
;MAIETFDARGVQLSRGSGFFIDVDRVVTNRHVIENAYRAEVHSYNGNVYPVRGVIAVDAEGDIAVLRVEAPAGQVRPLSLDRTSPQEGESVVVIGNPFGLEGSVTNGIVSAVRDIPTFGRIIQITAPISPGSSGSPVVNMHGQVIGVATLQITGGQSINFAIPSERISQLQSGGTLLSLSDLVAASGRNKRAKAVQAFRDGLSFLSQDDCEKALPYFEKAVESDSNYAEAWAQAGFCREKLGRHNEAIEASRRAVTLRPSAESYFNIGLANYYLKQYREAADSYRQSIRLDPYNGADAWYALGLAYRDWGKADEEIQAYRQAIRLKPDYTSAHERVASAYVRSRKYPQAIEAYKQLLALKPGDAVVSNNIGEAYMELGLTSDALEAFKRAIQLKPDFGKAYYNLGKSYLATGNRNSALEQYNILQSIDPDWAEKLDGLINP
;
A
#
# COMPACT_ATOMS: atom_id res chain seq x y z
N MET A 1 27.61 -6.49 -31.65
CA MET A 1 26.45 -7.35 -32.01
C MET A 1 25.27 -6.95 -31.15
N ALA A 2 24.06 -7.32 -31.55
CA ALA A 2 22.84 -7.09 -30.78
C ALA A 2 22.52 -8.32 -29.90
N ILE A 3 21.88 -8.08 -28.77
CA ILE A 3 21.31 -9.11 -27.90
C ILE A 3 19.83 -8.85 -27.80
N GLU A 4 19.02 -9.82 -28.19
CA GLU A 4 17.57 -9.78 -28.07
C GLU A 4 17.12 -10.75 -26.99
N THR A 5 16.20 -10.31 -26.14
CA THR A 5 15.72 -11.10 -25.02
C THR A 5 14.23 -11.30 -25.09
N PHE A 6 13.74 -12.39 -24.49
CA PHE A 6 12.36 -12.82 -24.59
C PHE A 6 11.83 -13.28 -23.23
N ASP A 7 10.53 -13.04 -23.00
CA ASP A 7 9.81 -13.51 -21.82
C ASP A 7 9.51 -15.02 -21.90
N ALA A 8 8.90 -15.58 -20.85
CA ALA A 8 8.54 -16.99 -20.79
C ALA A 8 7.54 -17.43 -21.88
N ARG A 9 6.84 -16.49 -22.54
CA ARG A 9 5.88 -16.73 -23.62
C ARG A 9 6.50 -16.51 -25.00
N GLY A 10 7.79 -16.15 -25.07
CA GLY A 10 8.50 -15.88 -26.31
C GLY A 10 8.30 -14.46 -26.86
N VAL A 11 7.71 -13.54 -26.11
CA VAL A 11 7.56 -12.14 -26.50
C VAL A 11 8.88 -11.40 -26.25
N GLN A 12 9.34 -10.60 -27.21
CA GLN A 12 10.56 -9.81 -27.08
C GLN A 12 10.42 -8.79 -25.94
N LEU A 13 11.37 -8.79 -25.01
CA LEU A 13 11.41 -7.93 -23.83
C LEU A 13 12.28 -6.70 -24.04
N SER A 14 13.52 -6.93 -24.46
CA SER A 14 14.52 -5.88 -24.61
C SER A 14 15.46 -6.20 -25.76
N ARG A 15 16.15 -5.16 -26.23
CA ARG A 15 17.29 -5.28 -27.13
C ARG A 15 18.43 -4.42 -26.62
N GLY A 16 19.61 -5.03 -26.51
CA GLY A 16 20.85 -4.38 -26.13
C GLY A 16 21.97 -4.77 -27.08
N SER A 17 23.19 -4.48 -26.66
CA SER A 17 24.42 -4.81 -27.37
C SER A 17 25.29 -5.75 -26.55
N GLY A 18 26.24 -6.39 -27.22
CA GLY A 18 27.26 -7.20 -26.60
C GLY A 18 28.47 -7.39 -27.49
N PHE A 19 29.52 -8.00 -26.94
CA PHE A 19 30.74 -8.34 -27.67
C PHE A 19 31.34 -9.67 -27.19
N PHE A 20 32.03 -10.37 -28.09
CA PHE A 20 32.69 -11.63 -27.77
C PHE A 20 34.01 -11.32 -27.08
N ILE A 21 34.28 -12.00 -25.98
CA ILE A 21 35.60 -11.99 -25.29
C ILE A 21 36.33 -13.32 -25.44
N ASP A 22 35.61 -14.34 -25.93
CA ASP A 22 36.10 -15.67 -26.26
C ASP A 22 35.19 -16.26 -27.37
N VAL A 23 35.49 -17.45 -27.89
CA VAL A 23 34.74 -18.10 -28.97
C VAL A 23 33.29 -18.43 -28.60
N ASP A 24 32.99 -18.56 -27.31
CA ASP A 24 31.68 -18.94 -26.78
C ASP A 24 31.19 -18.03 -25.63
N ARG A 25 31.87 -16.89 -25.41
CA ARG A 25 31.57 -15.97 -24.31
C ARG A 25 31.24 -14.58 -24.81
N VAL A 26 30.07 -14.09 -24.41
CA VAL A 26 29.59 -12.74 -24.72
C VAL A 26 29.45 -11.93 -23.46
N VAL A 27 29.94 -10.70 -23.47
CA VAL A 27 29.73 -9.72 -22.41
C VAL A 27 28.61 -8.77 -22.81
N THR A 28 27.76 -8.42 -21.84
CA THR A 28 26.75 -7.37 -21.94
C THR A 28 26.44 -6.80 -20.56
N ASN A 29 25.54 -5.83 -20.48
CA ASN A 29 25.03 -5.38 -19.19
C ASN A 29 24.03 -6.37 -18.59
N ARG A 30 23.98 -6.45 -17.25
CA ARG A 30 23.02 -7.30 -16.55
C ARG A 30 21.58 -6.87 -16.84
N HIS A 31 21.30 -5.57 -16.86
CA HIS A 31 19.95 -5.07 -17.13
C HIS A 31 19.41 -5.46 -18.52
N VAL A 32 20.29 -5.69 -19.51
CA VAL A 32 19.88 -6.12 -20.86
C VAL A 32 19.21 -7.49 -20.80
N ILE A 33 19.70 -8.39 -19.95
CA ILE A 33 19.17 -9.75 -19.77
C ILE A 33 18.26 -9.90 -18.56
N GLU A 34 17.92 -8.81 -17.87
CA GLU A 34 17.07 -8.86 -16.69
C GLU A 34 15.66 -9.32 -17.06
N ASN A 35 15.11 -10.26 -16.28
CA ASN A 35 13.79 -10.87 -16.50
C ASN A 35 13.68 -11.72 -17.79
N ALA A 36 14.75 -11.89 -18.55
CA ALA A 36 14.77 -12.73 -19.73
C ALA A 36 14.66 -14.21 -19.35
N TYR A 37 13.86 -14.97 -20.09
CA TYR A 37 13.82 -16.44 -20.02
C TYR A 37 14.60 -17.06 -21.18
N ARG A 38 14.80 -16.31 -22.26
CA ARG A 38 15.54 -16.70 -23.45
C ARG A 38 16.24 -15.47 -24.01
N ALA A 39 17.42 -15.66 -24.59
CA ALA A 39 18.13 -14.59 -25.28
C ALA A 39 18.86 -15.13 -26.52
N GLU A 40 19.04 -14.26 -27.49
CA GLU A 40 19.70 -14.51 -28.76
C GLU A 40 20.71 -13.41 -29.06
N VAL A 41 21.83 -13.80 -29.65
CA VAL A 41 22.88 -12.90 -30.08
C VAL A 41 22.85 -12.78 -31.59
N HIS A 42 22.64 -11.57 -32.08
CA HIS A 42 22.51 -11.24 -33.50
C HIS A 42 23.79 -10.56 -33.99
N SER A 43 24.51 -11.25 -34.86
CA SER A 43 25.75 -10.73 -35.47
C SER A 43 25.45 -9.73 -36.60
N TYR A 44 26.46 -8.93 -36.96
CA TYR A 44 26.35 -7.96 -38.07
C TYR A 44 26.15 -8.62 -39.44
N ASN A 45 26.53 -9.90 -39.59
CA ASN A 45 26.36 -10.68 -40.82
C ASN A 45 25.00 -11.39 -40.91
N GLY A 46 24.08 -11.13 -39.97
CA GLY A 46 22.74 -11.74 -39.96
C GLY A 46 22.68 -13.13 -39.31
N ASN A 47 23.80 -13.67 -38.79
CA ASN A 47 23.76 -14.91 -38.02
C ASN A 47 23.16 -14.68 -36.63
N VAL A 48 22.36 -15.64 -36.17
CA VAL A 48 21.72 -15.65 -34.85
C VAL A 48 22.28 -16.81 -34.04
N TYR A 49 22.75 -16.51 -32.82
CA TYR A 49 23.34 -17.48 -31.90
C TYR A 49 22.53 -17.55 -30.61
N PRO A 50 22.02 -18.72 -30.20
CA PRO A 50 21.26 -18.84 -28.96
C PRO A 50 22.17 -18.68 -27.73
N VAL A 51 21.68 -17.96 -26.72
CA VAL A 51 22.32 -17.89 -25.40
C VAL A 51 21.97 -19.15 -24.61
N ARG A 52 22.98 -19.94 -24.24
CA ARG A 52 22.80 -21.18 -23.45
C ARG A 52 22.59 -20.93 -21.97
N GLY A 53 23.15 -19.84 -21.46
CA GLY A 53 23.03 -19.48 -20.05
C GLY A 53 23.96 -18.35 -19.67
N VAL A 54 23.97 -18.05 -18.38
CA VAL A 54 24.74 -16.98 -17.75
C VAL A 54 25.87 -17.63 -16.96
N ILE A 55 27.11 -17.32 -17.34
CA ILE A 55 28.32 -17.82 -16.70
C ILE A 55 28.53 -17.11 -15.36
N ALA A 56 28.37 -15.79 -15.36
CA ALA A 56 28.59 -14.95 -14.18
C ALA A 56 27.89 -13.59 -14.33
N VAL A 57 27.59 -12.97 -13.19
CA VAL A 57 26.98 -11.64 -13.11
C VAL A 57 27.71 -10.83 -12.03
N ASP A 58 28.17 -9.63 -12.38
CA ASP A 58 28.49 -8.59 -11.39
C ASP A 58 27.23 -7.77 -11.17
N ALA A 59 26.60 -8.00 -10.01
CA ALA A 59 25.35 -7.36 -9.65
C ALA A 59 25.50 -5.85 -9.40
N GLU A 60 26.67 -5.42 -8.90
CA GLU A 60 26.95 -4.03 -8.53
C GLU A 60 27.43 -3.26 -9.76
N GLY A 61 28.29 -3.87 -10.57
CA GLY A 61 28.82 -3.28 -11.80
C GLY A 61 27.92 -3.40 -13.02
N ASP A 62 26.73 -4.01 -12.92
CA ASP A 62 25.80 -4.21 -14.05
C ASP A 62 26.45 -4.93 -15.26
N ILE A 63 27.24 -5.98 -15.00
CA ILE A 63 27.88 -6.81 -16.04
C ILE A 63 27.34 -8.23 -15.99
N ALA A 64 27.14 -8.82 -17.16
CA ALA A 64 26.85 -10.24 -17.31
C ALA A 64 27.76 -10.88 -18.38
N VAL A 65 28.20 -12.10 -18.09
CA VAL A 65 28.93 -12.95 -19.05
C VAL A 65 28.04 -14.10 -19.44
N LEU A 66 27.73 -14.21 -20.72
CA LEU A 66 26.83 -15.18 -21.32
C LEU A 66 27.62 -16.29 -22.02
N ARG A 67 27.10 -17.52 -21.96
CA ARG A 67 27.54 -18.62 -22.82
C ARG A 67 26.70 -18.64 -24.10
N VAL A 68 27.36 -18.65 -25.25
CA VAL A 68 26.72 -18.62 -26.57
C VAL A 68 27.31 -19.72 -27.44
N GLU A 69 26.47 -20.41 -28.20
CA GLU A 69 26.93 -21.37 -29.20
C GLU A 69 27.11 -20.70 -30.55
N ALA A 70 28.36 -20.37 -30.89
CA ALA A 70 28.75 -19.87 -32.20
C ALA A 70 29.68 -20.86 -32.91
N PRO A 71 29.53 -21.10 -34.23
CA PRO A 71 30.46 -21.95 -34.98
C PRO A 71 31.89 -21.39 -34.99
N ALA A 72 32.87 -22.28 -34.93
CA ALA A 72 34.28 -21.91 -34.95
C ALA A 72 34.64 -21.08 -36.20
N GLY A 73 35.37 -19.98 -36.00
CA GLY A 73 35.82 -19.10 -37.08
C GLY A 73 34.82 -18.05 -37.57
N GLN A 74 33.58 -18.04 -37.05
CA GLN A 74 32.56 -17.04 -37.43
C GLN A 74 32.50 -15.82 -36.50
N VAL A 75 33.20 -15.87 -35.36
CA VAL A 75 33.22 -14.80 -34.35
C VAL A 75 34.63 -14.30 -34.13
N ARG A 76 34.76 -12.99 -33.84
CA ARG A 76 36.04 -12.35 -33.54
C ARG A 76 36.01 -11.80 -32.11
N PRO A 77 36.67 -12.49 -31.15
CA PRO A 77 36.79 -12.00 -29.79
C PRO A 77 37.59 -10.69 -29.71
N LEU A 78 37.22 -9.83 -28.77
CA LEU A 78 37.97 -8.64 -28.41
C LEU A 78 38.78 -8.90 -27.15
N SER A 79 40.03 -8.43 -27.14
CA SER A 79 40.89 -8.50 -25.96
C SER A 79 40.46 -7.44 -24.94
N LEU A 80 40.54 -7.79 -23.66
CA LEU A 80 40.27 -6.85 -22.56
C LEU A 80 41.57 -6.13 -22.18
N ASP A 81 41.52 -4.81 -22.09
CA ASP A 81 42.52 -4.05 -21.36
C ASP A 81 42.23 -4.19 -19.86
N ARG A 82 43.27 -4.34 -19.05
CA ARG A 82 43.19 -4.46 -17.59
C ARG A 82 43.83 -3.27 -16.87
N THR A 83 44.33 -2.31 -17.63
CA THR A 83 44.88 -1.07 -17.11
C THR A 83 43.79 -0.02 -17.02
N SER A 84 43.91 0.86 -16.03
CA SER A 84 42.97 1.96 -15.88
C SER A 84 43.23 3.00 -16.97
N PRO A 85 42.22 3.36 -17.79
CA PRO A 85 42.41 4.28 -18.88
C PRO A 85 42.75 5.68 -18.36
N GLN A 86 43.48 6.46 -19.15
CA GLN A 86 43.87 7.82 -18.76
C GLN A 86 42.84 8.85 -19.24
N GLU A 87 42.66 9.92 -18.47
CA GLU A 87 41.87 11.06 -18.94
C GLU A 87 42.50 11.65 -20.21
N GLY A 88 41.66 11.92 -21.21
CA GLY A 88 42.08 12.36 -22.55
C GLY A 88 42.39 11.22 -23.53
N GLU A 89 42.39 9.96 -23.09
CA GLU A 89 42.57 8.82 -23.99
C GLU A 89 41.43 8.73 -25.02
N SER A 90 41.77 8.50 -26.29
CA SER A 90 40.81 8.35 -27.37
C SER A 90 40.14 6.98 -27.32
N VAL A 91 38.81 6.97 -27.46
CA VAL A 91 37.99 5.77 -27.37
C VAL A 91 36.98 5.70 -28.49
N VAL A 92 36.58 4.46 -28.79
CA VAL A 92 35.56 4.15 -29.77
C VAL A 92 34.49 3.28 -29.13
N VAL A 93 33.22 3.61 -29.33
CA VAL A 93 32.10 2.76 -28.91
C VAL A 93 31.51 2.09 -30.14
N ILE A 94 31.41 0.76 -30.09
CA ILE A 94 30.86 -0.04 -31.19
C ILE A 94 29.43 -0.45 -30.83
N GLY A 95 28.47 0.36 -31.27
CA GLY A 95 27.03 0.23 -31.02
C GLY A 95 26.33 -0.75 -31.97
N ASN A 96 25.24 -1.39 -31.50
CA ASN A 96 24.18 -1.91 -32.40
C ASN A 96 22.80 -1.38 -31.98
N PRO A 97 22.59 -0.06 -31.96
CA PRO A 97 21.28 0.54 -31.73
C PRO A 97 20.29 0.12 -32.82
N PHE A 98 18.99 0.20 -32.49
CA PHE A 98 17.91 -0.22 -33.39
C PHE A 98 17.97 0.53 -34.73
N GLY A 99 18.10 -0.20 -35.84
CA GLY A 99 18.14 0.36 -37.20
C GLY A 99 19.47 1.03 -37.62
N LEU A 100 20.51 0.94 -36.79
CA LEU A 100 21.84 1.48 -37.03
C LEU A 100 22.92 0.47 -36.59
N GLU A 101 22.79 -0.78 -37.04
CA GLU A 101 23.72 -1.86 -36.73
C GLU A 101 25.16 -1.52 -37.18
N GLY A 102 26.13 -1.78 -36.30
CA GLY A 102 27.54 -1.47 -36.56
C GLY A 102 27.92 0.01 -36.42
N SER A 103 27.09 0.84 -35.79
CA SER A 103 27.42 2.25 -35.54
C SER A 103 28.73 2.39 -34.75
N VAL A 104 29.64 3.22 -35.24
CA VAL A 104 30.91 3.53 -34.58
C VAL A 104 30.87 4.98 -34.13
N THR A 105 31.03 5.22 -32.83
CA THR A 105 31.10 6.58 -32.28
C THR A 105 32.44 6.81 -31.63
N ASN A 106 33.06 7.95 -31.95
CA ASN A 106 34.35 8.34 -31.40
C ASN A 106 34.15 9.26 -30.20
N GLY A 107 35.07 9.20 -29.24
CA GLY A 107 35.12 10.12 -28.12
C GLY A 107 36.45 10.03 -27.38
N ILE A 108 36.47 10.61 -26.18
CA ILE A 108 37.58 10.51 -25.24
C ILE A 108 37.09 10.06 -23.87
N VAL A 109 37.99 9.52 -23.06
CA VAL A 109 37.77 9.40 -21.62
C VAL A 109 37.83 10.80 -21.01
N SER A 110 36.68 11.32 -20.59
CA SER A 110 36.60 12.64 -19.98
C SER A 110 36.97 12.62 -18.50
N ALA A 111 36.69 11.53 -17.80
CA ALA A 111 37.03 11.35 -16.39
C ALA A 111 37.00 9.87 -16.00
N VAL A 112 37.81 9.48 -15.02
CA VAL A 112 37.68 8.19 -14.31
C VAL A 112 37.36 8.48 -12.85
N ARG A 113 36.24 7.95 -12.34
CA ARG A 113 35.74 8.29 -11.00
C ARG A 113 35.42 7.05 -10.19
N ASP A 114 35.78 7.06 -8.91
CA ASP A 114 35.30 6.08 -7.94
C ASP A 114 34.05 6.63 -7.24
N ILE A 115 32.90 5.99 -7.47
CA ILE A 115 31.64 6.36 -6.84
C ILE A 115 31.40 5.45 -5.63
N PRO A 116 31.17 6.01 -4.42
CA PRO A 116 30.80 5.21 -3.25
C PRO A 116 29.59 4.33 -3.57
N THR A 117 29.64 3.04 -3.24
CA THR A 117 28.63 1.99 -3.54
C THR A 117 28.51 1.49 -4.98
N PHE A 118 28.97 2.23 -5.99
CA PHE A 118 28.92 1.81 -7.40
C PHE A 118 30.31 1.38 -7.93
N GLY A 119 31.38 1.78 -7.22
CA GLY A 119 32.77 1.56 -7.58
C GLY A 119 33.21 2.44 -8.74
N ARG A 120 34.26 1.99 -9.43
CA ARG A 120 34.89 2.76 -10.51
C ARG A 120 34.02 2.83 -11.77
N ILE A 121 33.94 4.02 -12.36
CA ILE A 121 33.28 4.29 -13.64
C ILE A 121 34.18 5.10 -14.58
N ILE A 122 33.99 4.92 -15.88
CA ILE A 122 34.65 5.68 -16.94
C ILE A 122 33.61 6.60 -17.57
N GLN A 123 33.82 7.90 -17.50
CA GLN A 123 33.01 8.88 -18.21
C GLN A 123 33.61 9.11 -19.59
N ILE A 124 32.78 9.04 -20.63
CA ILE A 124 33.22 9.21 -22.02
C ILE A 124 32.42 10.29 -22.73
N THR A 125 33.01 10.90 -23.75
CA THR A 125 32.30 11.88 -24.61
C THR A 125 31.61 11.23 -25.80
N ALA A 126 31.91 9.96 -26.10
CA ALA A 126 31.31 9.25 -27.22
C ALA A 126 29.78 9.13 -27.02
N PRO A 127 28.96 9.57 -27.98
CA PRO A 127 27.51 9.50 -27.85
C PRO A 127 27.02 8.05 -27.82
N ILE A 128 26.15 7.75 -26.85
CA ILE A 128 25.51 6.43 -26.68
C ILE A 128 24.02 6.57 -27.01
N SER A 129 23.55 5.82 -28.02
CA SER A 129 22.13 5.78 -28.40
C SER A 129 21.39 4.63 -27.71
N PRO A 130 20.04 4.69 -27.57
CA PRO A 130 19.24 3.57 -27.07
C PRO A 130 19.55 2.26 -27.81
N GLY A 131 19.71 1.17 -27.07
CA GLY A 131 20.15 -0.14 -27.60
C GLY A 131 21.67 -0.36 -27.65
N SER A 132 22.47 0.66 -27.33
CA SER A 132 23.94 0.55 -27.23
C SER A 132 24.41 0.08 -25.84
N SER A 133 23.52 -0.11 -24.87
CA SER A 133 23.88 -0.73 -23.58
C SER A 133 24.48 -2.11 -23.81
N GLY A 134 25.67 -2.35 -23.27
CA GLY A 134 26.43 -3.58 -23.43
C GLY A 134 27.45 -3.51 -24.56
N SER A 135 27.55 -2.39 -25.29
CA SER A 135 28.58 -2.19 -26.31
C SER A 135 29.99 -2.10 -25.72
N PRO A 136 31.01 -2.63 -26.43
CA PRO A 136 32.38 -2.43 -26.03
C PRO A 136 32.81 -0.98 -26.25
N VAL A 137 33.48 -0.42 -25.25
CA VAL A 137 34.28 0.80 -25.37
C VAL A 137 35.73 0.37 -25.55
N VAL A 138 36.32 0.70 -26.69
CA VAL A 138 37.66 0.24 -27.07
C VAL A 138 38.64 1.40 -27.14
N ASN A 139 39.88 1.15 -26.74
CA ASN A 139 40.99 2.07 -26.95
C ASN A 139 41.49 2.00 -28.40
N MET A 140 42.42 2.87 -28.76
CA MET A 140 43.01 2.92 -30.11
C MET A 140 43.89 1.70 -30.46
N HIS A 141 44.21 0.85 -29.48
CA HIS A 141 44.88 -0.44 -29.69
C HIS A 141 43.90 -1.58 -29.98
N GLY A 142 42.58 -1.31 -30.00
CA GLY A 142 41.53 -2.29 -30.25
C GLY A 142 41.19 -3.17 -29.03
N GLN A 143 41.60 -2.77 -27.83
CA GLN A 143 41.30 -3.46 -26.58
C GLN A 143 40.10 -2.83 -25.90
N VAL A 144 39.26 -3.65 -25.27
CA VAL A 144 38.08 -3.17 -24.52
C VAL A 144 38.53 -2.65 -23.17
N ILE A 145 38.29 -1.37 -22.92
CA ILE A 145 38.53 -0.69 -21.63
C ILE A 145 37.26 -0.62 -20.77
N GLY A 146 36.09 -0.82 -21.37
CA GLY A 146 34.83 -0.82 -20.63
C GLY A 146 33.61 -1.24 -21.44
N VAL A 147 32.46 -1.31 -20.76
CA VAL A 147 31.16 -1.67 -21.32
C VAL A 147 30.21 -0.50 -21.19
N ALA A 148 29.74 0.01 -22.31
CA ALA A 148 28.84 1.16 -22.37
C ALA A 148 27.52 0.86 -21.64
N THR A 149 27.10 1.78 -20.78
CA THR A 149 25.80 1.72 -20.10
C THR A 149 25.13 3.09 -20.18
N LEU A 150 23.83 3.12 -20.44
CA LEU A 150 23.05 4.35 -20.53
C LEU A 150 22.21 4.51 -19.27
N GLN A 151 22.47 5.58 -18.51
CA GLN A 151 21.63 5.97 -17.38
C GLN A 151 21.10 7.39 -17.59
N ILE A 152 19.79 7.57 -17.46
CA ILE A 152 19.12 8.86 -17.57
C ILE A 152 18.97 9.42 -16.16
N THR A 153 19.63 10.54 -15.85
CA THR A 153 19.48 11.23 -14.56
C THR A 153 19.09 12.68 -14.83
N GLY A 154 17.97 13.15 -14.25
CA GLY A 154 17.51 14.53 -14.41
C GLY A 154 17.17 14.94 -15.86
N GLY A 155 16.84 13.98 -16.74
CA GLY A 155 16.52 14.26 -18.15
C GLY A 155 17.73 14.45 -19.07
N GLN A 156 18.95 14.28 -18.56
CA GLN A 156 20.18 14.31 -19.37
C GLN A 156 20.76 12.88 -19.52
N SER A 157 21.19 12.54 -20.74
CA SER A 157 21.96 11.32 -21.00
C SER A 157 23.41 11.55 -20.62
N ILE A 158 23.91 10.78 -19.65
CA ILE A 158 25.34 10.80 -19.32
C ILE A 158 25.97 9.50 -19.83
N ASN A 159 27.02 9.62 -20.63
CA ASN A 159 27.67 8.50 -21.30
C ASN A 159 28.74 7.91 -20.37
N PHE A 160 28.46 6.73 -19.83
CA PHE A 160 29.38 6.01 -18.94
C PHE A 160 29.73 4.63 -19.50
N ALA A 161 30.89 4.15 -19.09
CA ALA A 161 31.32 2.79 -19.29
C ALA A 161 31.77 2.16 -17.98
N ILE A 162 31.36 0.91 -17.78
CA ILE A 162 31.80 0.08 -16.66
C ILE A 162 33.18 -0.49 -17.01
N PRO A 163 34.21 -0.35 -16.16
CA PRO A 163 35.57 -0.82 -16.47
C PRO A 163 35.65 -2.32 -16.81
N SER A 164 36.44 -2.65 -17.83
CA SER A 164 36.71 -4.03 -18.27
C SER A 164 37.40 -4.89 -17.20
N GLU A 165 38.08 -4.26 -16.24
CA GLU A 165 38.68 -4.88 -15.05
C GLU A 165 37.68 -5.80 -14.32
N ARG A 166 36.40 -5.37 -14.21
CA ARG A 166 35.32 -6.15 -13.57
C ARG A 166 35.00 -7.44 -14.32
N ILE A 167 35.10 -7.44 -15.65
CA ILE A 167 34.84 -8.64 -16.47
C ILE A 167 35.86 -9.74 -16.14
N SER A 168 37.13 -9.36 -15.94
CA SER A 168 38.20 -10.33 -15.66
C SER A 168 37.99 -11.08 -14.33
N GLN A 169 37.36 -10.42 -13.35
CA GLN A 169 37.03 -11.02 -12.05
C GLN A 169 35.90 -12.05 -12.14
N LEU A 170 35.05 -11.95 -13.17
CA LEU A 170 33.91 -12.84 -13.41
C LEU A 170 34.26 -14.12 -14.19
N GLN A 171 35.49 -14.25 -14.71
CA GLN A 171 35.87 -15.35 -15.62
C GLN A 171 36.18 -16.70 -14.93
N SER A 172 36.01 -16.80 -13.61
CA SER A 172 36.37 -17.97 -12.80
C SER A 172 35.20 -18.96 -12.63
N GLY A 173 35.17 -20.02 -13.44
CA GLY A 173 34.68 -21.37 -13.06
C GLY A 173 33.28 -21.58 -12.48
N GLY A 174 32.34 -20.64 -12.61
CA GLY A 174 30.97 -20.80 -12.09
C GLY A 174 30.12 -21.83 -12.84
N THR A 175 29.18 -22.47 -12.12
CA THR A 175 28.12 -23.29 -12.73
C THR A 175 27.28 -22.42 -13.67
N LEU A 176 27.05 -22.89 -14.90
CA LEU A 176 26.23 -22.19 -15.87
C LEU A 176 24.78 -22.08 -15.36
N LEU A 177 24.31 -20.85 -15.12
CA LEU A 177 22.93 -20.57 -14.70
C LEU A 177 22.03 -20.44 -15.92
N SER A 178 20.81 -20.97 -15.85
CA SER A 178 19.80 -20.63 -16.86
C SER A 178 19.33 -19.18 -16.67
N LEU A 179 18.85 -18.55 -17.74
CA LEU A 179 18.24 -17.22 -17.65
C LEU A 179 17.03 -17.23 -16.70
N SER A 180 16.23 -18.30 -16.70
CA SER A 180 15.14 -18.50 -15.73
C SER A 180 15.59 -18.54 -14.27
N ASP A 181 16.73 -19.18 -13.97
CA ASP A 181 17.27 -19.22 -12.60
C ASP A 181 17.72 -17.83 -12.15
N LEU A 182 18.27 -17.03 -13.07
CA LEU A 182 18.64 -15.64 -12.80
C LEU A 182 17.41 -14.79 -12.45
N VAL A 183 16.28 -14.96 -13.17
CA VAL A 183 15.01 -14.28 -12.83
C VAL A 183 14.55 -14.66 -11.42
N ALA A 184 14.58 -15.95 -11.09
CA ALA A 184 14.19 -16.44 -9.78
C ALA A 184 15.09 -15.87 -8.66
N ALA A 185 16.40 -15.80 -8.87
CA ALA A 185 17.35 -15.25 -7.90
C ALA A 185 17.18 -13.72 -7.72
N SER A 186 16.98 -12.97 -8.81
CA SER A 186 16.72 -11.52 -8.76
C SER A 186 15.42 -11.19 -8.01
N GLY A 187 14.36 -11.97 -8.25
CA GLY A 187 13.09 -11.85 -7.54
C GLY A 187 13.23 -12.10 -6.03
N ARG A 188 14.01 -13.11 -5.63
CA ARG A 188 14.30 -13.39 -4.21
C ARG A 188 15.02 -12.22 -3.53
N ASN A 189 15.96 -11.57 -4.22
CA ASN A 189 16.68 -10.41 -3.68
C ASN A 189 15.80 -9.16 -3.56
N LYS A 190 14.92 -8.89 -4.55
CA LYS A 190 13.93 -7.82 -4.49
C LYS A 190 12.96 -8.03 -3.31
N ARG A 191 12.45 -9.26 -3.17
CA ARG A 191 11.58 -9.65 -2.06
C ARG A 191 12.25 -9.48 -0.70
N ALA A 192 13.51 -9.87 -0.56
CA ALA A 192 14.24 -9.74 0.70
C ALA A 192 14.37 -8.27 1.14
N LYS A 193 14.72 -7.36 0.21
CA LYS A 193 14.76 -5.91 0.49
C LYS A 193 13.38 -5.37 0.89
N ALA A 194 12.34 -5.78 0.17
CA ALA A 194 10.96 -5.38 0.46
C ALA A 194 10.50 -5.85 1.85
N VAL A 195 10.82 -7.10 2.22
CA VAL A 195 10.51 -7.65 3.55
C VAL A 195 11.23 -6.90 4.65
N GLN A 196 12.48 -6.47 4.44
CA GLN A 196 13.19 -5.66 5.43
C GLN A 196 12.52 -4.31 5.62
N ALA A 197 12.26 -3.57 4.53
CA ALA A 197 11.58 -2.28 4.61
C ALA A 197 10.19 -2.41 5.26
N PHE A 198 9.44 -3.47 4.92
CA PHE A 198 8.15 -3.75 5.54
C PHE A 198 8.25 -3.96 7.05
N ARG A 199 9.25 -4.71 7.53
CA ARG A 199 9.48 -4.91 8.98
C ARG A 199 9.82 -3.61 9.69
N ASP A 200 10.65 -2.76 9.07
CA ASP A 200 10.99 -1.45 9.63
C ASP A 200 9.73 -0.56 9.75
N GLY A 201 8.87 -0.57 8.72
CA GLY A 201 7.57 0.12 8.75
C GLY A 201 6.64 -0.38 9.85
N LEU A 202 6.54 -1.70 10.05
CA LEU A 202 5.74 -2.29 11.13
C LEU A 202 6.19 -1.83 12.53
N SER A 203 7.50 -1.56 12.72
CA SER A 203 8.03 -1.08 14.01
C SER A 203 7.52 0.31 14.38
N PHE A 204 7.27 1.17 13.39
CA PHE A 204 6.65 2.48 13.61
C PHE A 204 5.13 2.36 13.72
N LEU A 205 4.53 1.49 12.92
CA LEU A 205 3.09 1.25 12.96
C LEU A 205 2.62 0.69 14.31
N SER A 206 3.41 -0.15 14.98
CA SER A 206 3.10 -0.64 16.33
C SER A 206 3.06 0.46 17.40
N GLN A 207 3.57 1.65 17.07
CA GLN A 207 3.51 2.87 17.90
C GLN A 207 2.42 3.83 17.43
N ASP A 208 1.54 3.39 16.52
CA ASP A 208 0.51 4.18 15.81
C ASP A 208 1.09 5.38 15.02
N ASP A 209 2.39 5.37 14.70
CA ASP A 209 3.09 6.44 13.96
C ASP A 209 3.04 6.17 12.44
N CYS A 210 1.88 6.45 11.84
CA CYS A 210 1.66 6.27 10.40
C CYS A 210 2.50 7.24 9.54
N GLU A 211 2.89 8.41 10.07
CA GLU A 211 3.74 9.36 9.35
C GLU A 211 5.12 8.77 9.09
N LYS A 212 5.73 8.13 10.09
CA LYS A 212 7.03 7.48 9.94
C LYS A 212 6.95 6.11 9.29
N ALA A 213 5.88 5.35 9.50
CA ALA A 213 5.75 4.00 8.95
C ALA A 213 5.59 3.99 7.41
N LEU A 214 4.84 4.94 6.88
CA LEU A 214 4.42 4.99 5.49
C LEU A 214 5.59 5.02 4.48
N PRO A 215 6.66 5.84 4.63
CA PRO A 215 7.83 5.79 3.74
C PRO A 215 8.48 4.41 3.64
N TYR A 216 8.46 3.62 4.71
CA TYR A 216 9.01 2.26 4.67
C TYR A 216 8.12 1.29 3.90
N PHE A 217 6.81 1.42 4.00
CA PHE A 217 5.88 0.64 3.17
C PHE A 217 5.97 1.05 1.69
N GLU A 218 6.13 2.34 1.39
CA GLU A 218 6.40 2.83 0.03
C GLU A 218 7.69 2.21 -0.53
N LYS A 219 8.78 2.25 0.23
CA LYS A 219 10.04 1.59 -0.14
C LYS A 219 9.89 0.08 -0.35
N ALA A 220 9.05 -0.57 0.44
CA ALA A 220 8.78 -2.00 0.30
C ALA A 220 8.04 -2.31 -1.02
N VAL A 221 7.03 -1.53 -1.38
CA VAL A 221 6.30 -1.72 -2.66
C VAL A 221 7.11 -1.27 -3.88
N GLU A 222 8.01 -0.31 -3.73
CA GLU A 222 9.00 0.05 -4.77
C GLU A 222 9.98 -1.10 -5.01
N SER A 223 10.41 -1.77 -3.94
CA SER A 223 11.34 -2.92 -4.02
C SER A 223 10.69 -4.17 -4.61
N ASP A 224 9.44 -4.46 -4.20
CA ASP A 224 8.62 -5.56 -4.72
C ASP A 224 7.17 -5.11 -4.87
N SER A 225 6.79 -4.71 -6.08
CA SER A 225 5.44 -4.24 -6.40
C SER A 225 4.35 -5.30 -6.25
N ASN A 226 4.71 -6.57 -6.07
CA ASN A 226 3.79 -7.68 -5.81
C ASN A 226 3.65 -7.99 -4.31
N TYR A 227 4.20 -7.17 -3.43
CA TYR A 227 4.05 -7.32 -1.98
C TYR A 227 2.70 -6.77 -1.47
N ALA A 228 1.67 -7.62 -1.53
CA ALA A 228 0.30 -7.25 -1.14
C ALA A 228 0.19 -6.69 0.28
N GLU A 229 0.90 -7.26 1.26
CA GLU A 229 0.87 -6.80 2.65
C GLU A 229 1.43 -5.39 2.80
N ALA A 230 2.50 -5.04 2.07
CA ALA A 230 3.05 -3.70 2.08
C ALA A 230 2.07 -2.68 1.48
N TRP A 231 1.37 -3.04 0.40
CA TRP A 231 0.29 -2.23 -0.16
C TRP A 231 -0.87 -2.03 0.83
N ALA A 232 -1.27 -3.07 1.56
CA ALA A 232 -2.33 -2.98 2.55
C ALA A 232 -1.97 -2.02 3.69
N GLN A 233 -0.74 -2.11 4.20
CA GLN A 233 -0.25 -1.24 5.28
C GLN A 233 0.00 0.20 4.81
N ALA A 234 0.47 0.40 3.58
CA ALA A 234 0.53 1.74 2.97
C ALA A 234 -0.88 2.35 2.86
N GLY A 235 -1.87 1.57 2.42
CA GLY A 235 -3.27 1.99 2.36
C GLY A 235 -3.83 2.37 3.73
N PHE A 236 -3.58 1.56 4.75
CA PHE A 236 -3.94 1.87 6.14
C PHE A 236 -3.32 3.18 6.63
N CYS A 237 -2.01 3.37 6.43
CA CYS A 237 -1.32 4.58 6.87
C CYS A 237 -1.81 5.83 6.13
N ARG A 238 -2.03 5.75 4.81
CA ARG A 238 -2.61 6.86 4.03
C ARG A 238 -3.97 7.25 4.57
N GLU A 239 -4.79 6.28 4.98
CA GLU A 239 -6.10 6.55 5.54
C GLU A 239 -6.04 7.25 6.90
N LYS A 240 -5.19 6.76 7.79
CA LYS A 240 -4.92 7.41 9.09
C LYS A 240 -4.44 8.86 8.95
N LEU A 241 -3.76 9.18 7.84
CA LEU A 241 -3.29 10.52 7.50
C LEU A 241 -4.33 11.37 6.74
N GLY A 242 -5.56 10.88 6.55
CA GLY A 242 -6.63 11.59 5.86
C GLY A 242 -6.50 11.60 4.33
N ARG A 243 -5.60 10.78 3.76
CA ARG A 243 -5.32 10.71 2.33
C ARG A 243 -6.19 9.64 1.67
N HIS A 244 -7.50 9.83 1.75
CA HIS A 244 -8.52 8.81 1.46
C HIS A 244 -8.42 8.23 0.04
N ASN A 245 -8.23 9.06 -0.98
CA ASN A 245 -8.12 8.58 -2.37
C ASN A 245 -6.90 7.66 -2.57
N GLU A 246 -5.76 8.05 -2.00
CA GLU A 246 -4.52 7.27 -2.09
C GLU A 246 -4.62 5.97 -1.27
N ALA A 247 -5.33 6.01 -0.14
CA ALA A 247 -5.63 4.82 0.65
C ALA A 247 -6.44 3.79 -0.15
N ILE A 248 -7.42 4.26 -0.94
CA ILE A 248 -8.21 3.41 -1.83
C ILE A 248 -7.33 2.80 -2.92
N GLU A 249 -6.47 3.59 -3.57
CA GLU A 249 -5.58 3.10 -4.62
C GLU A 249 -4.63 2.01 -4.10
N ALA A 250 -3.92 2.28 -3.00
CA ALA A 250 -3.01 1.32 -2.38
C ALA A 250 -3.74 0.05 -1.92
N SER A 251 -4.90 0.19 -1.27
CA SER A 251 -5.68 -0.97 -0.79
C SER A 251 -6.29 -1.78 -1.94
N ARG A 252 -6.71 -1.14 -3.05
CA ARG A 252 -7.15 -1.84 -4.28
C ARG A 252 -6.00 -2.61 -4.93
N ARG A 253 -4.79 -2.06 -4.90
CA ARG A 253 -3.60 -2.77 -5.37
C ARG A 253 -3.33 -4.00 -4.50
N ALA A 254 -3.44 -3.87 -3.17
CA ALA A 254 -3.35 -5.00 -2.25
C ALA A 254 -4.38 -6.09 -2.56
N VAL A 255 -5.66 -5.73 -2.72
CA VAL A 255 -6.74 -6.68 -3.07
C VAL A 255 -6.49 -7.37 -4.41
N THR A 256 -5.97 -6.66 -5.41
CA THR A 256 -5.67 -7.23 -6.73
C THR A 256 -4.58 -8.31 -6.65
N LEU A 257 -3.59 -8.12 -5.76
CA LEU A 257 -2.50 -9.06 -5.55
C LEU A 257 -2.93 -10.23 -4.65
N ARG A 258 -3.61 -9.92 -3.54
CA ARG A 258 -4.15 -10.90 -2.60
C ARG A 258 -5.32 -10.28 -1.81
N PRO A 259 -6.56 -10.70 -2.08
CA PRO A 259 -7.71 -10.26 -1.32
C PRO A 259 -7.57 -10.57 0.18
N SER A 260 -7.81 -9.58 1.04
CA SER A 260 -7.82 -9.76 2.50
C SER A 260 -8.96 -8.94 3.13
N ALA A 261 -9.44 -9.39 4.29
CA ALA A 261 -10.48 -8.68 5.03
C ALA A 261 -10.04 -7.25 5.36
N GLU A 262 -8.82 -7.09 5.88
CA GLU A 262 -8.19 -5.80 6.20
C GLU A 262 -8.16 -4.84 5.01
N SER A 263 -7.76 -5.29 3.82
CA SER A 263 -7.68 -4.40 2.65
C SER A 263 -9.06 -3.90 2.22
N TYR A 264 -10.08 -4.78 2.26
CA TYR A 264 -11.46 -4.36 1.99
C TYR A 264 -12.02 -3.46 3.08
N PHE A 265 -11.66 -3.68 4.35
CA PHE A 265 -12.02 -2.78 5.43
C PHE A 265 -11.44 -1.38 5.22
N ASN A 266 -10.16 -1.28 4.82
CA ASN A 266 -9.49 -0.01 4.53
C ASN A 266 -10.15 0.73 3.36
N ILE A 267 -10.50 0.03 2.27
CA ILE A 267 -11.27 0.63 1.16
C ILE A 267 -12.63 1.14 1.67
N GLY A 268 -13.31 0.35 2.51
CA GLY A 268 -14.58 0.74 3.10
C GLY A 268 -14.47 2.01 3.94
N LEU A 269 -13.44 2.09 4.78
CA LEU A 269 -13.16 3.22 5.65
C LEU A 269 -12.90 4.50 4.87
N ALA A 270 -12.02 4.45 3.87
CA ALA A 270 -11.72 5.60 3.03
C ALA A 270 -12.96 6.09 2.27
N ASN A 271 -13.76 5.18 1.69
CA ASN A 271 -15.02 5.54 1.03
C ASN A 271 -16.03 6.17 1.99
N TYR A 272 -16.10 5.69 3.25
CA TYR A 272 -17.00 6.28 4.25
C TYR A 272 -16.66 7.74 4.54
N TYR A 273 -15.37 8.07 4.72
CA TYR A 273 -14.94 9.47 4.93
C TYR A 273 -15.13 10.34 3.68
N LEU A 274 -15.04 9.75 2.48
CA LEU A 274 -15.43 10.41 1.23
C LEU A 274 -16.95 10.52 1.03
N LYS A 275 -17.77 10.08 2.00
CA LYS A 275 -19.25 10.06 1.96
C LYS A 275 -19.82 9.17 0.85
N GLN A 276 -19.03 8.23 0.35
CA GLN A 276 -19.42 7.22 -0.63
C GLN A 276 -19.97 6.00 0.11
N TYR A 277 -21.12 6.20 0.78
CA TYR A 277 -21.63 5.24 1.77
C TYR A 277 -22.02 3.88 1.18
N ARG A 278 -22.45 3.86 -0.09
CA ARG A 278 -22.77 2.62 -0.80
C ARG A 278 -21.52 1.79 -1.04
N GLU A 279 -20.48 2.41 -1.58
CA GLU A 279 -19.19 1.80 -1.88
C GLU A 279 -18.47 1.35 -0.60
N ALA A 280 -18.62 2.13 0.48
CA ALA A 280 -18.17 1.75 1.82
C ALA A 280 -18.86 0.47 2.28
N ALA A 281 -20.20 0.42 2.22
CA ALA A 281 -20.98 -0.75 2.59
C ALA A 281 -20.62 -1.99 1.75
N ASP A 282 -20.42 -1.83 0.44
CA ASP A 282 -19.99 -2.92 -0.45
C ASP A 282 -18.64 -3.50 -0.01
N SER A 283 -17.69 -2.63 0.33
CA SER A 283 -16.34 -3.03 0.76
C SER A 283 -16.36 -3.70 2.13
N TYR A 284 -17.10 -3.17 3.10
CA TYR A 284 -17.25 -3.82 4.41
C TYR A 284 -17.91 -5.20 4.31
N ARG A 285 -18.89 -5.38 3.42
CA ARG A 285 -19.48 -6.71 3.16
C ARG A 285 -18.46 -7.70 2.60
N GLN A 286 -17.53 -7.26 1.76
CA GLN A 286 -16.43 -8.12 1.30
C GLN A 286 -15.45 -8.45 2.44
N SER A 287 -15.12 -7.47 3.29
CA SER A 287 -14.31 -7.71 4.49
C SER A 287 -14.93 -8.79 5.38
N ILE A 288 -16.23 -8.67 5.68
CA ILE A 288 -16.99 -9.63 6.49
C ILE A 288 -17.03 -11.01 5.84
N ARG A 289 -17.14 -11.10 4.50
CA ARG A 289 -17.14 -12.37 3.79
C ARG A 289 -15.80 -13.11 3.94
N LEU A 290 -14.69 -12.38 3.96
CA LEU A 290 -13.34 -12.95 4.08
C LEU A 290 -12.97 -13.32 5.53
N ASP A 291 -13.49 -12.58 6.52
CA ASP A 291 -13.34 -12.93 7.94
C ASP A 291 -14.67 -12.78 8.69
N PRO A 292 -15.55 -13.81 8.61
CA PRO A 292 -16.88 -13.74 9.21
C PRO A 292 -16.88 -13.86 10.74
N TYR A 293 -15.79 -14.34 11.34
CA TYR A 293 -15.72 -14.63 12.77
C TYR A 293 -15.07 -13.49 13.57
N ASN A 294 -14.17 -12.70 12.98
CA ASN A 294 -13.57 -11.52 13.64
C ASN A 294 -14.07 -10.19 13.06
N GLY A 295 -15.17 -10.20 12.30
CA GLY A 295 -15.71 -9.01 11.64
C GLY A 295 -16.52 -8.05 12.50
N ALA A 296 -16.38 -8.04 13.84
CA ALA A 296 -17.22 -7.19 14.71
C ALA A 296 -17.11 -5.70 14.37
N ASP A 297 -15.88 -5.20 14.16
CA ASP A 297 -15.63 -3.81 13.75
C ASP A 297 -16.10 -3.53 12.32
N ALA A 298 -15.99 -4.51 11.41
CA ALA A 298 -16.51 -4.40 10.05
C ALA A 298 -18.05 -4.33 10.03
N TRP A 299 -18.74 -5.10 10.88
CA TRP A 299 -20.19 -5.01 11.06
C TRP A 299 -20.61 -3.68 11.68
N TYR A 300 -19.86 -3.18 12.67
CA TYR A 300 -20.10 -1.87 13.26
C TYR A 300 -19.93 -0.74 12.22
N ALA A 301 -18.84 -0.76 11.46
CA ALA A 301 -18.58 0.21 10.39
C ALA A 301 -19.62 0.13 9.26
N LEU A 302 -20.08 -1.08 8.91
CA LEU A 302 -21.19 -1.27 7.98
C LEU A 302 -22.50 -0.65 8.50
N GLY A 303 -22.77 -0.77 9.80
CA GLY A 303 -23.91 -0.09 10.44
C GLY A 303 -23.83 1.43 10.34
N LEU A 304 -22.63 2.00 10.53
CA LEU A 304 -22.41 3.44 10.34
C LEU A 304 -22.67 3.86 8.88
N ALA A 305 -22.16 3.10 7.92
CA ALA A 305 -22.38 3.37 6.50
C ALA A 305 -23.87 3.29 6.13
N TYR A 306 -24.60 2.29 6.61
CA TYR A 306 -26.05 2.18 6.39
C TYR A 306 -26.84 3.32 7.02
N ARG A 307 -26.45 3.76 8.22
CA ARG A 307 -27.06 4.93 8.89
C ARG A 307 -26.99 6.17 8.00
N ASP A 308 -25.79 6.51 7.53
CA ASP A 308 -25.58 7.72 6.72
C ASP A 308 -26.13 7.57 5.29
N TRP A 309 -26.29 6.34 4.81
CA TRP A 309 -26.99 6.05 3.57
C TRP A 309 -28.53 6.03 3.71
N GLY A 310 -29.08 6.12 4.93
CA GLY A 310 -30.53 6.09 5.18
C GLY A 310 -31.17 4.71 5.11
N LYS A 311 -30.39 3.64 5.34
CA LYS A 311 -30.81 2.23 5.35
C LYS A 311 -31.06 1.75 6.77
N ALA A 312 -32.19 2.18 7.36
CA ALA A 312 -32.47 2.02 8.79
C ALA A 312 -32.59 0.55 9.26
N ASP A 313 -33.22 -0.33 8.48
CA ASP A 313 -33.35 -1.73 8.87
C ASP A 313 -32.01 -2.47 8.75
N GLU A 314 -31.25 -2.20 7.69
CA GLU A 314 -29.91 -2.77 7.49
C GLU A 314 -28.90 -2.27 8.53
N GLU A 315 -28.98 -1.00 8.95
CA GLU A 315 -28.23 -0.43 10.06
C GLU A 315 -28.44 -1.25 11.35
N ILE A 316 -29.70 -1.46 11.74
CA ILE A 316 -30.05 -2.22 12.94
C ILE A 316 -29.48 -3.64 12.86
N GLN A 317 -29.64 -4.31 11.71
CA GLN A 317 -29.11 -5.66 11.55
C GLN A 317 -27.59 -5.69 11.68
N ALA A 318 -26.88 -4.74 11.07
CA ALA A 318 -25.43 -4.68 11.12
C ALA A 318 -24.90 -4.51 12.56
N TYR A 319 -25.47 -3.60 13.37
CA TYR A 319 -25.06 -3.48 14.78
C TYR A 319 -25.41 -4.72 15.61
N ARG A 320 -26.54 -5.38 15.34
CA ARG A 320 -26.87 -6.65 16.01
C ARG A 320 -25.85 -7.75 15.68
N GLN A 321 -25.35 -7.81 14.45
CA GLN A 321 -24.27 -8.75 14.11
C GLN A 321 -22.98 -8.40 14.84
N ALA A 322 -22.63 -7.11 14.94
CA ALA A 322 -21.47 -6.65 15.71
C ALA A 322 -21.55 -7.07 17.18
N ILE A 323 -22.72 -6.86 17.83
CA ILE A 323 -22.99 -7.28 19.21
C ILE A 323 -22.93 -8.80 19.35
N ARG A 324 -23.44 -9.57 18.38
CA ARG A 324 -23.37 -11.04 18.43
C ARG A 324 -21.93 -11.54 18.43
N LEU A 325 -21.04 -10.92 17.66
CA LEU A 325 -19.62 -11.28 17.61
C LEU A 325 -18.84 -10.76 18.83
N LYS A 326 -19.22 -9.58 19.33
CA LYS A 326 -18.60 -8.93 20.49
C LYS A 326 -19.70 -8.45 21.47
N PRO A 327 -20.15 -9.31 22.41
CA PRO A 327 -21.28 -8.99 23.29
C PRO A 327 -21.08 -7.77 24.19
N ASP A 328 -19.83 -7.42 24.51
CA ASP A 328 -19.42 -6.27 25.31
C ASP A 328 -19.18 -5.01 24.46
N TYR A 329 -19.50 -5.00 23.15
CA TYR A 329 -19.29 -3.86 22.27
C TYR A 329 -20.24 -2.71 22.59
N THR A 330 -19.85 -1.90 23.57
CA THR A 330 -20.72 -0.88 24.17
C THR A 330 -21.19 0.16 23.15
N SER A 331 -20.31 0.61 22.25
CA SER A 331 -20.67 1.53 21.17
C SER A 331 -21.72 0.95 20.22
N ALA A 332 -21.69 -0.35 19.94
CA ALA A 332 -22.70 -1.00 19.08
C ALA A 332 -24.08 -1.07 19.78
N HIS A 333 -24.10 -1.32 21.09
CA HIS A 333 -25.32 -1.27 21.92
C HIS A 333 -25.96 0.13 21.93
N GLU A 334 -25.16 1.18 22.13
CA GLU A 334 -25.62 2.58 22.06
C GLU A 334 -26.23 2.90 20.69
N ARG A 335 -25.55 2.49 19.61
CA ARG A 335 -25.99 2.74 18.23
C ARG A 335 -27.28 1.98 17.89
N VAL A 336 -27.39 0.70 18.27
CA VAL A 336 -28.60 -0.09 17.96
C VAL A 336 -29.81 0.43 18.74
N ALA A 337 -29.65 0.81 20.01
CA ALA A 337 -30.73 1.40 20.80
C ALA A 337 -31.21 2.72 20.18
N SER A 338 -30.27 3.59 19.79
CA SER A 338 -30.57 4.85 19.10
C SER A 338 -31.25 4.63 17.75
N ALA A 339 -30.84 3.60 16.99
CA ALA A 339 -31.46 3.25 15.71
C ALA A 339 -32.91 2.76 15.90
N TYR A 340 -33.19 2.00 16.97
CA TYR A 340 -34.55 1.61 17.31
C TYR A 340 -35.42 2.82 17.70
N VAL A 341 -34.91 3.77 18.48
CA VAL A 341 -35.63 5.02 18.80
C VAL A 341 -35.96 5.80 17.54
N ARG A 342 -35.00 6.03 16.64
CA ARG A 342 -35.26 6.73 15.36
C ARG A 342 -36.29 6.02 14.50
N SER A 343 -36.33 4.69 14.57
CA SER A 343 -37.31 3.85 13.87
C SER A 343 -38.64 3.69 14.62
N ARG A 344 -38.82 4.39 15.75
CA ARG A 344 -39.99 4.29 16.66
C ARG A 344 -40.27 2.86 17.17
N LYS A 345 -39.25 2.01 17.21
CA LYS A 345 -39.28 0.64 17.73
C LYS A 345 -38.95 0.66 19.23
N TYR A 346 -39.75 1.37 20.01
CA TYR A 346 -39.47 1.67 21.43
C TYR A 346 -39.31 0.45 22.34
N PRO A 347 -40.09 -0.65 22.20
CA PRO A 347 -39.88 -1.85 23.02
C PRO A 347 -38.49 -2.46 22.82
N GLN A 348 -38.01 -2.51 21.57
CA GLN A 348 -36.67 -3.00 21.25
C GLN A 348 -35.58 -2.02 21.72
N ALA A 349 -35.84 -0.71 21.66
CA ALA A 349 -34.93 0.30 22.20
C ALA A 349 -34.72 0.14 23.71
N ILE A 350 -35.79 -0.07 24.47
CA ILE A 350 -35.74 -0.29 25.92
C ILE A 350 -34.90 -1.53 26.25
N GLU A 351 -35.11 -2.64 25.54
CA GLU A 351 -34.31 -3.86 25.74
C GLU A 351 -32.83 -3.62 25.44
N ALA A 352 -32.52 -2.95 24.32
CA ALA A 352 -31.15 -2.59 23.98
C ALA A 352 -30.51 -1.65 25.03
N TYR A 353 -31.25 -0.68 25.56
CA TYR A 353 -30.76 0.19 26.63
C TYR A 353 -30.57 -0.56 27.96
N LYS A 354 -31.41 -1.54 28.29
CA LYS A 354 -31.22 -2.39 29.47
C LYS A 354 -29.94 -3.22 29.36
N GLN A 355 -29.66 -3.78 28.18
CA GLN A 355 -28.40 -4.48 27.91
C GLN A 355 -27.21 -3.55 28.02
N LEU A 356 -27.31 -2.33 27.49
CA LEU A 356 -26.29 -1.29 27.64
C LEU A 356 -26.07 -0.91 29.11
N LEU A 357 -27.13 -0.78 29.91
CA LEU A 357 -27.05 -0.46 31.33
C LEU A 357 -26.39 -1.60 32.13
N ALA A 358 -26.58 -2.86 31.73
CA ALA A 358 -25.85 -3.99 32.33
C ALA A 358 -24.32 -3.88 32.11
N LEU A 359 -23.89 -3.29 30.98
CA LEU A 359 -22.47 -3.00 30.69
C LEU A 359 -21.99 -1.70 31.37
N LYS A 360 -22.88 -0.71 31.50
CA LYS A 360 -22.60 0.63 32.07
C LYS A 360 -23.64 1.00 33.14
N PRO A 361 -23.63 0.40 34.34
CA PRO A 361 -24.70 0.55 35.34
C PRO A 361 -24.85 1.95 35.93
N GLY A 362 -23.85 2.82 35.75
CA GLY A 362 -23.85 4.20 36.23
C GLY A 362 -24.28 5.25 35.19
N ASP A 363 -24.70 4.84 33.99
CA ASP A 363 -25.01 5.80 32.92
C ASP A 363 -26.40 6.42 33.09
N ALA A 364 -26.42 7.65 33.63
CA ALA A 364 -27.63 8.44 33.81
C ALA A 364 -28.33 8.78 32.47
N VAL A 365 -27.56 8.95 31.39
CA VAL A 365 -28.11 9.26 30.06
C VAL A 365 -28.91 8.07 29.52
N VAL A 366 -28.40 6.85 29.70
CA VAL A 366 -29.11 5.62 29.33
C VAL A 366 -30.42 5.49 30.12
N SER A 367 -30.40 5.76 31.43
CA SER A 367 -31.61 5.73 32.27
C SER A 367 -32.65 6.76 31.81
N ASN A 368 -32.23 7.98 31.46
CA ASN A 368 -33.12 8.98 30.89
C ASN A 368 -33.70 8.53 29.53
N ASN A 369 -32.89 7.95 28.64
CA ASN A 369 -33.37 7.50 27.33
C ASN A 369 -34.37 6.33 27.45
N ILE A 370 -34.22 5.45 28.44
CA ILE A 370 -35.23 4.44 28.78
C ILE A 370 -36.55 5.12 29.18
N GLY A 371 -36.49 6.15 30.03
CA GLY A 371 -37.67 6.91 30.43
C GLY A 371 -38.37 7.60 29.26
N GLU A 372 -37.61 8.19 28.33
CA GLU A 372 -38.15 8.77 27.10
C GLU A 372 -38.85 7.71 26.24
N ALA A 373 -38.25 6.52 26.08
CA ALA A 373 -38.85 5.43 25.33
C ALA A 373 -40.13 4.89 26.00
N TYR A 374 -40.21 4.84 27.33
CA TYR A 374 -41.44 4.50 28.05
C TYR A 374 -42.54 5.56 27.88
N MET A 375 -42.18 6.84 27.91
CA MET A 375 -43.13 7.94 27.64
C MET A 375 -43.76 7.81 26.25
N GLU A 376 -42.97 7.49 25.24
CA GLU A 376 -43.46 7.27 23.87
C GLU A 376 -44.40 6.06 23.74
N LEU A 377 -44.31 5.10 24.66
CA LEU A 377 -45.24 3.97 24.78
C LEU A 377 -46.47 4.27 25.67
N GLY A 378 -46.54 5.47 26.27
CA GLY A 378 -47.58 5.82 27.24
C GLY A 378 -47.41 5.16 28.62
N LEU A 379 -46.30 4.46 28.85
CA LEU A 379 -45.98 3.77 30.11
C LEU A 379 -45.39 4.76 31.13
N THR A 380 -46.24 5.68 31.57
CA THR A 380 -45.80 6.86 32.34
C THR A 380 -45.23 6.48 33.71
N SER A 381 -45.72 5.42 34.34
CA SER A 381 -45.18 4.90 35.62
C SER A 381 -43.71 4.51 35.48
N ASP A 382 -43.39 3.65 34.53
CA ASP A 382 -42.03 3.19 34.26
C ASP A 382 -41.10 4.33 33.84
N ALA A 383 -41.63 5.31 33.09
CA ALA A 383 -40.89 6.51 32.74
C ALA A 383 -40.47 7.34 33.96
N LEU A 384 -41.39 7.56 34.91
CA LEU A 384 -41.10 8.30 36.14
C LEU A 384 -39.98 7.62 36.95
N GLU A 385 -40.01 6.28 37.05
CA GLU A 385 -38.95 5.52 37.73
C GLU A 385 -37.60 5.67 37.04
N ALA A 386 -37.57 5.56 35.71
CA ALA A 386 -36.36 5.70 34.92
C ALA A 386 -35.75 7.11 35.02
N PHE A 387 -36.56 8.17 34.99
CA PHE A 387 -36.08 9.54 35.18
C PHE A 387 -35.57 9.80 36.60
N LYS A 388 -36.27 9.30 37.63
CA LYS A 388 -35.78 9.36 39.01
C LYS A 388 -34.46 8.63 39.16
N ARG A 389 -34.29 7.48 38.51
CA ARG A 389 -33.01 6.75 38.50
C ARG A 389 -31.91 7.56 37.83
N ALA A 390 -32.20 8.22 36.70
CA ALA A 390 -31.24 9.11 36.03
C ALA A 390 -30.78 10.25 36.95
N ILE A 391 -31.72 10.87 37.68
CA ILE A 391 -31.43 11.93 38.67
C ILE A 391 -30.60 11.41 39.84
N GLN A 392 -30.91 10.22 40.37
CA GLN A 392 -30.12 9.60 41.43
C GLN A 392 -28.67 9.34 40.98
N LEU A 393 -28.47 8.93 39.73
CA LEU A 393 -27.14 8.71 39.14
C LEU A 393 -26.41 10.03 38.86
N LYS A 394 -27.15 11.06 38.45
CA LYS A 394 -26.61 12.39 38.12
C LYS A 394 -27.56 13.49 38.61
N PRO A 395 -27.35 14.04 39.83
CA PRO A 395 -28.23 15.03 40.43
C PRO A 395 -28.30 16.40 39.73
N ASP A 396 -27.35 16.71 38.84
CA ASP A 396 -27.31 17.93 38.03
C ASP A 396 -27.82 17.69 36.59
N PHE A 397 -28.53 16.57 36.34
CA PHE A 397 -28.98 16.23 35.00
C PHE A 397 -30.28 16.95 34.60
N GLY A 398 -30.18 18.21 34.16
CA GLY A 398 -31.32 19.05 33.79
C GLY A 398 -32.35 18.38 32.86
N LYS A 399 -31.90 17.68 31.80
CA LYS A 399 -32.81 16.97 30.89
C LYS A 399 -33.70 15.93 31.61
N ALA A 400 -33.18 15.22 32.61
CA ALA A 400 -33.95 14.23 33.37
C ALA A 400 -35.00 14.88 34.27
N TYR A 401 -34.69 16.03 34.88
CA TYR A 401 -35.67 16.83 35.63
C TYR A 401 -36.78 17.38 34.73
N TYR A 402 -36.42 17.92 33.55
CA TYR A 402 -37.39 18.37 32.57
C TYR A 402 -38.34 17.24 32.15
N ASN A 403 -37.77 16.08 31.79
CA ASN A 403 -38.55 14.92 31.38
C ASN A 403 -39.43 14.38 32.52
N LEU A 404 -38.93 14.36 33.76
CA LEU A 404 -39.71 13.99 34.94
C LEU A 404 -40.89 14.95 35.16
N GLY A 405 -40.66 16.26 35.06
CA GLY A 405 -41.70 17.29 35.15
C GLY A 405 -42.77 17.14 34.06
N LYS A 406 -42.34 16.92 32.81
CA LYS A 406 -43.24 16.63 31.68
C LYS A 406 -44.10 15.37 31.94
N SER A 407 -43.52 14.31 32.49
CA SER A 407 -44.26 13.10 32.87
C SER A 407 -45.26 13.33 34.00
N TYR A 408 -44.94 14.20 34.96
CA TYR A 408 -45.89 14.59 36.01
C TYR A 408 -47.08 15.38 35.44
N LEU A 409 -46.85 16.29 34.49
CA LEU A 409 -47.95 16.97 33.79
C LEU A 409 -48.84 15.99 33.03
N ALA A 410 -48.25 14.99 32.37
CA ALA A 410 -49.01 13.96 31.65
C ALA A 410 -49.92 13.12 32.58
N THR A 411 -49.59 13.02 33.87
CA THR A 411 -50.42 12.35 34.90
C THR A 411 -51.32 13.31 35.68
N GLY A 412 -51.37 14.59 35.30
CA GLY A 412 -52.16 15.62 35.98
C GLY A 412 -51.55 16.14 37.29
N ASN A 413 -50.34 15.71 37.65
CA ASN A 413 -49.66 16.15 38.86
C ASN A 413 -48.86 17.44 38.62
N ARG A 414 -49.57 18.56 38.52
CA ARG A 414 -48.97 19.88 38.30
C ARG A 414 -48.00 20.29 39.42
N ASN A 415 -48.29 19.93 40.68
CA ASN A 415 -47.47 20.31 41.82
C ASN A 415 -46.07 19.68 41.74
N SER A 416 -45.97 18.38 41.45
CA SER A 416 -44.66 17.73 41.28
C SER A 416 -43.90 18.23 40.05
N ALA A 417 -44.60 18.69 39.01
CA ALA A 417 -43.96 19.35 37.88
C ALA A 417 -43.36 20.72 38.27
N LEU A 418 -44.09 21.53 39.07
CA LEU A 418 -43.58 22.80 39.62
C LEU A 418 -42.36 22.59 40.52
N GLU A 419 -42.31 21.51 41.30
CA GLU A 419 -41.11 21.14 42.06
C GLU A 419 -39.91 20.91 41.15
N GLN A 420 -40.07 20.20 40.03
CA GLN A 420 -38.97 19.98 39.09
C GLN A 420 -38.55 21.29 38.41
N TYR A 421 -39.50 22.17 38.09
CA TYR A 421 -39.20 23.51 37.56
C TYR A 421 -38.36 24.34 38.53
N ASN A 422 -38.73 24.38 39.82
CA ASN A 422 -37.96 25.13 40.82
C ASN A 422 -36.54 24.60 40.98
N ILE A 423 -36.35 23.27 40.89
CA ILE A 423 -35.00 22.67 40.88
C ILE A 423 -34.25 23.12 39.62
N LEU A 424 -34.87 23.00 38.45
CA LEU A 424 -34.29 23.41 37.16
C LEU A 424 -33.84 24.86 37.13
N GLN A 425 -34.55 25.79 37.76
CA GLN A 425 -34.12 27.19 37.85
C GLN A 425 -32.70 27.34 38.43
N SER A 426 -32.30 26.44 39.33
CA SER A 426 -30.98 26.46 39.95
C SER A 426 -29.91 25.68 39.19
N ILE A 427 -30.29 24.61 38.47
CA ILE A 427 -29.34 23.70 37.83
C ILE A 427 -29.20 23.91 36.31
N ASP A 428 -30.28 24.28 35.63
CA ASP A 428 -30.33 24.43 34.17
C ASP A 428 -31.53 25.32 33.76
N PRO A 429 -31.33 26.65 33.70
CA PRO A 429 -32.39 27.62 33.40
C PRO A 429 -33.06 27.42 32.03
N ASP A 430 -32.33 26.91 31.03
CA ASP A 430 -32.87 26.67 29.69
C ASP A 430 -33.90 25.53 29.70
N TRP A 431 -33.65 24.48 30.47
CA TRP A 431 -34.65 23.43 30.70
C TRP A 431 -35.79 23.91 31.61
N ALA A 432 -35.52 24.82 32.54
CA ALA A 432 -36.56 25.43 33.38
C ALA A 432 -37.57 26.19 32.52
N GLU A 433 -37.10 27.05 31.60
CA GLU A 433 -37.95 27.81 30.68
C GLU A 433 -38.83 26.90 29.82
N LYS A 434 -38.24 25.81 29.28
CA LYS A 434 -39.01 24.82 28.51
C LYS A 434 -40.08 24.13 29.34
N LEU A 435 -39.80 23.80 30.61
CA LEU A 435 -40.79 23.18 31.47
C LEU A 435 -41.89 24.17 31.87
N ASP A 436 -41.53 25.44 32.13
CA ASP A 436 -42.49 26.49 32.47
C ASP A 436 -43.51 26.70 31.35
N GLY A 437 -43.08 26.72 30.10
CA GLY A 437 -43.99 26.81 28.95
C GLY A 437 -44.96 25.62 28.83
N LEU A 438 -44.64 24.45 29.40
CA LEU A 438 -45.57 23.32 29.48
C LEU A 438 -46.51 23.40 30.69
N ILE A 439 -46.02 23.98 31.79
CA ILE A 439 -46.81 24.22 32.98
C ILE A 439 -47.83 25.33 32.69
N ASN A 440 -47.42 26.43 32.08
CA ASN A 440 -48.22 27.62 31.81
C ASN A 440 -48.40 27.82 30.28
N PRO A 441 -49.21 26.97 29.61
CA PRO A 441 -49.34 26.93 28.15
C PRO A 441 -50.12 28.10 27.53
#